data_AF-A0A7C4H3G3-F1
#
_entry.id   AF-A0A7C4H3G3-F1
#
_cell.length_a   1.000
_cell.length_b   1.000
_cell.length_c   1.000
_cell.angle_alpha   90.00
_cell.angle_beta   90.00
_cell.angle_gamma   90.00
#
_symmetry.space_group_name_H-M   'P 1'
#
loop_
_entity.id
_entity.type
_entity.pdbx_description
1 polymer ?
#
loop_
_entity_poly.entity_id
_entity_poly.type
_entity_poly.pdbx_seq_one_letter_code
_entity_poly.pdbx_strand_id
1 'polypeptide(L)'
;MRVTLEDAWPLVCLAYTAAASTLSPTLAYILLLLYAAPLLKTGGVRDRRTRRRDAVVVPLLVLAGHLPAAGFAFSYNPSAVSLVFAAVSGIVEEMFFRGFLLEKAGLAIQAFVFALTHLSLSDPVSLVLTALLWPHYFALGLTFGVIADRRSWRLSAAAHAAYNVAAVTYGLPLELRVVAVLLAADMLNLLFVTLYFHTARRVMYNKIILLRNCLNFRLEGGCTDEEDEKSSPDSSVRSSSHCFLDPTSPATVPAPTLPEAGFRRATSHAHTVPLRLQVRGRGRATSLPRSPNKRLSAYRRVYEAPSGSINACRSRNPR
;
A
#
# COMPACT_ATOMS: atom_id res chain seq x y z
N MET A 1 22.68 14.01 -24.45
CA MET A 1 22.06 13.83 -23.11
C MET A 1 22.32 12.39 -22.68
N ARG A 2 22.99 12.14 -21.55
CA ARG A 2 23.24 10.76 -21.07
C ARG A 2 21.99 10.27 -20.34
N VAL A 3 21.35 9.22 -20.84
CA VAL A 3 20.23 8.56 -20.15
C VAL A 3 20.81 7.83 -18.95
N THR A 4 20.38 8.19 -17.74
CA THR A 4 20.80 7.48 -16.52
C THR A 4 19.87 6.30 -16.26
N LEU A 5 20.32 5.33 -15.44
CA LEU A 5 19.47 4.21 -15.04
C LEU A 5 18.17 4.71 -14.39
N GLU A 6 18.24 5.78 -13.59
CA GLU A 6 17.08 6.35 -12.93
C GLU A 6 16.03 6.87 -13.92
N ASP A 7 16.41 7.30 -15.12
CA ASP A 7 15.49 7.85 -16.13
C ASP A 7 14.74 6.77 -16.92
N ALA A 8 15.17 5.51 -16.79
CA ALA A 8 14.54 4.37 -17.48
C ALA A 8 13.26 3.86 -16.81
N TRP A 9 12.85 4.45 -15.68
CA TRP A 9 11.68 3.98 -14.91
C TRP A 9 10.38 3.85 -15.71
N PRO A 10 10.03 4.73 -16.69
CA PRO A 10 8.81 4.56 -17.46
C PRO A 10 8.85 3.29 -18.32
N LEU A 11 10.01 2.99 -18.91
CA LEU A 11 10.22 1.77 -19.70
C LEU A 11 10.14 0.52 -18.83
N VAL A 12 10.64 0.59 -17.59
CA VAL A 12 10.54 -0.51 -16.63
C VAL A 12 9.09 -0.73 -16.20
N CYS A 13 8.31 0.31 -15.96
CA CYS A 13 6.87 0.19 -15.70
C CYS A 13 6.16 -0.49 -16.88
N LEU A 14 6.41 -0.02 -18.10
CA LEU A 14 5.83 -0.61 -19.30
C LEU A 14 6.22 -2.09 -19.45
N ALA A 15 7.50 -2.43 -19.26
CA ALA A 15 7.99 -3.79 -19.33
C ALA A 15 7.39 -4.67 -18.23
N TYR A 16 7.26 -4.17 -17.00
CA TYR A 16 6.59 -4.83 -15.88
C TYR A 16 5.13 -5.12 -16.20
N THR A 17 4.36 -4.11 -16.64
CA THR A 17 2.93 -4.27 -16.96
C THR A 17 2.70 -5.24 -18.12
N ALA A 18 3.52 -5.15 -19.17
CA ALA A 18 3.47 -6.10 -20.28
C ALA A 18 3.80 -7.51 -19.80
N ALA A 19 4.90 -7.71 -19.07
CA ALA A 19 5.30 -9.02 -18.56
C ALA A 19 4.25 -9.63 -17.61
N ALA A 20 3.63 -8.81 -16.76
CA ALA A 20 2.58 -9.23 -15.83
C ALA A 20 1.31 -9.66 -16.58
N SER A 21 0.99 -9.00 -17.69
CA SER A 21 -0.22 -9.27 -18.49
C SER A 21 -0.05 -10.40 -19.50
N THR A 22 1.14 -10.57 -20.10
CA THR A 22 1.31 -11.45 -21.27
C THR A 22 2.31 -12.59 -21.09
N LEU A 23 3.21 -12.52 -20.10
CA LEU A 23 4.28 -13.50 -19.93
C LEU A 23 4.11 -14.32 -18.65
N SER A 24 4.48 -13.74 -17.51
CA SER A 24 4.44 -14.39 -16.21
C SER A 24 4.55 -13.35 -15.10
N PRO A 25 3.69 -13.40 -14.08
CA PRO A 25 3.81 -12.53 -12.90
C PRO A 25 5.20 -12.62 -12.27
N THR A 26 5.77 -13.83 -12.16
CA THR A 26 7.11 -14.04 -11.59
C THR A 26 8.18 -13.26 -12.34
N LEU A 27 8.14 -13.29 -13.68
CA LEU A 27 9.10 -12.54 -14.50
C LEU A 27 8.93 -11.03 -14.31
N ALA A 28 7.70 -10.54 -14.25
CA ALA A 28 7.41 -9.14 -14.00
C ALA A 28 8.03 -8.65 -12.68
N TYR A 29 7.82 -9.38 -11.58
CA TYR A 29 8.41 -9.01 -10.28
C TYR A 29 9.94 -9.14 -10.27
N ILE A 30 10.53 -10.10 -10.99
CA ILE A 30 11.99 -10.18 -11.13
C ILE A 30 12.54 -8.93 -11.84
N LEU A 31 11.90 -8.50 -12.94
CA LEU A 31 12.29 -7.28 -13.65
C LEU A 31 12.22 -6.05 -12.74
N LEU A 32 11.12 -5.91 -11.98
CA LEU A 32 10.92 -4.80 -11.07
C LEU A 32 11.96 -4.79 -9.94
N LEU A 33 12.27 -5.96 -9.37
CA LEU A 33 13.27 -6.13 -8.32
C LEU A 33 14.69 -5.82 -8.82
N LEU A 34 15.07 -6.35 -9.99
CA LEU A 34 16.39 -6.13 -10.57
C LEU A 34 16.66 -4.64 -10.86
N TYR A 35 15.61 -3.89 -11.21
CA TYR A 35 15.72 -2.45 -11.40
C TYR A 35 15.73 -1.68 -10.06
N ALA A 36 14.83 -1.99 -9.13
CA ALA A 36 14.70 -1.23 -7.88
C ALA A 36 15.86 -1.48 -6.90
N ALA A 37 16.33 -2.73 -6.77
CA ALA A 37 17.35 -3.11 -5.78
C ALA A 37 18.67 -2.31 -5.85
N PRO A 38 19.30 -2.08 -7.02
CA PRO A 38 20.50 -1.26 -7.10
C PRO A 38 20.22 0.21 -6.78
N LEU A 39 19.06 0.74 -7.22
CA LEU A 39 18.67 2.14 -7.00
C LEU A 39 18.40 2.45 -5.52
N LEU A 40 17.92 1.47 -4.74
CA LEU A 40 17.80 1.62 -3.29
C LEU A 40 19.15 1.69 -2.56
N LYS A 41 20.23 1.15 -3.15
CA LYS A 41 21.58 1.19 -2.58
C LYS A 41 22.31 2.47 -2.95
N THR A 42 22.11 2.97 -4.16
CA THR A 42 22.82 4.14 -4.71
C THR A 42 22.04 5.44 -4.49
N GLY A 43 20.71 5.37 -4.51
CA GLY A 43 19.82 6.50 -4.33
C GLY A 43 19.65 6.81 -2.85
N GLY A 44 19.72 8.09 -2.48
CA GLY A 44 19.50 8.61 -1.13
C GLY A 44 18.05 8.49 -0.66
N VAL A 45 17.44 7.30 -0.81
CA VAL A 45 16.08 7.00 -0.40
C VAL A 45 15.94 7.32 1.07
N ARG A 46 15.05 8.27 1.37
CA ARG A 46 14.80 8.71 2.74
C ARG A 46 14.00 7.64 3.48
N ASP A 47 14.72 6.71 4.12
CA ASP A 47 14.13 5.83 5.11
C ASP A 47 14.03 6.59 6.45
N ARG A 48 12.85 7.20 6.74
CA ARG A 48 12.67 7.86 8.03
C ARG A 48 12.47 6.81 9.12
N ARG A 49 12.98 7.12 10.32
CA ARG A 49 12.95 6.20 11.46
C ARG A 49 11.53 5.72 11.76
N THR A 50 11.31 4.43 11.60
CA THR A 50 10.05 3.76 11.92
C THR A 50 10.03 3.40 13.40
N ARG A 51 8.93 3.69 14.11
CA ARG A 51 8.77 3.23 15.49
C ARG A 51 8.37 1.76 15.47
N ARG A 52 8.86 0.97 16.42
CA ARG A 52 8.51 -0.46 16.55
C ARG A 52 6.99 -0.69 16.55
N ARG A 53 6.24 0.16 17.25
CA ARG A 53 4.77 0.08 17.30
C ARG A 53 4.10 0.31 15.94
N ASP A 54 4.70 1.14 15.09
CA ASP A 54 4.09 1.51 13.80
C ASP A 54 4.07 0.27 12.88
N ALA A 55 5.07 -0.63 13.01
CA ALA A 55 5.16 -1.88 12.25
C ALA A 55 3.99 -2.86 12.51
N VAL A 56 3.28 -2.72 13.62
CA VAL A 56 2.09 -3.52 13.93
C VAL A 56 0.81 -2.71 13.66
N VAL A 57 0.77 -1.46 14.15
CA VAL A 57 -0.42 -0.62 14.06
C VAL A 57 -0.80 -0.30 12.62
N VAL A 58 0.17 0.01 11.75
CA VAL A 58 -0.14 0.45 10.39
C VAL A 58 -0.71 -0.68 9.52
N PRO A 59 -0.12 -1.89 9.47
CA PRO A 59 -0.75 -3.02 8.77
C PRO A 59 -2.14 -3.33 9.31
N LEU A 60 -2.33 -3.33 10.65
CA LEU A 60 -3.64 -3.55 11.25
C LEU A 60 -4.65 -2.46 10.87
N LEU A 61 -4.21 -1.20 10.79
CA LEU A 61 -5.06 -0.08 10.39
C LEU A 61 -5.52 -0.22 8.94
N VAL A 62 -4.62 -0.61 8.04
CA VAL A 62 -4.94 -0.87 6.63
C VAL A 62 -5.92 -2.04 6.49
N LEU A 63 -5.75 -3.12 7.25
CA LEU A 63 -6.69 -4.23 7.26
C LEU A 63 -8.04 -3.82 7.88
N ALA A 64 -8.02 -3.04 8.97
CA ALA A 64 -9.22 -2.59 9.66
C ALA A 64 -10.09 -1.65 8.80
N GLY A 65 -9.49 -0.77 8.01
CA GLY A 65 -10.27 0.09 7.11
C GLY A 65 -10.95 -0.67 5.96
N HIS A 66 -10.54 -1.91 5.68
CA HIS A 66 -11.22 -2.81 4.74
C HIS A 66 -12.32 -3.67 5.36
N LEU A 67 -12.56 -3.59 6.69
CA LEU A 67 -13.66 -4.33 7.34
C LEU A 67 -15.05 -4.08 6.72
N PRO A 68 -15.42 -2.88 6.24
CA PRO A 68 -16.70 -2.69 5.56
C PRO A 68 -16.89 -3.60 4.33
N ALA A 69 -15.82 -3.89 3.60
CA ALA A 69 -15.87 -4.80 2.45
C ALA A 69 -15.91 -6.28 2.88
N ALA A 70 -15.47 -6.62 4.09
CA ALA A 70 -15.43 -7.99 4.59
C ALA A 70 -16.82 -8.66 4.67
N GLY A 71 -17.90 -7.87 4.79
CA GLY A 71 -19.27 -8.38 4.74
C GLY A 71 -19.67 -9.00 3.40
N PHE A 72 -18.93 -8.71 2.33
CA PHE A 72 -19.11 -9.30 1.00
C PHE A 72 -18.05 -10.34 0.66
N ALA A 73 -17.10 -10.57 1.58
CA ALA A 73 -15.98 -11.43 1.33
C ALA A 73 -16.34 -12.91 1.43
N PHE A 74 -15.71 -13.71 0.60
CA PHE A 74 -15.73 -15.16 0.70
C PHE A 74 -14.31 -15.68 0.85
N SER A 75 -14.15 -16.71 1.68
CA SER A 75 -12.85 -17.24 2.03
C SER A 75 -12.35 -18.23 0.97
N TYR A 76 -11.08 -18.15 0.64
CA TYR A 76 -10.33 -19.14 -0.11
C TYR A 76 -9.32 -19.83 0.79
N ASN A 77 -8.84 -21.00 0.36
CA ASN A 77 -7.73 -21.69 0.99
C ASN A 77 -6.49 -21.60 0.09
N PRO A 78 -5.81 -20.44 0.03
CA PRO A 78 -4.62 -20.29 -0.80
C PRO A 78 -3.51 -21.22 -0.32
N SER A 79 -2.71 -21.73 -1.25
CA SER A 79 -1.52 -22.50 -0.89
C SER A 79 -0.49 -21.62 -0.17
N ALA A 80 0.37 -22.23 0.64
CA ALA A 80 1.47 -21.52 1.30
C ALA A 80 2.37 -20.76 0.30
N VAL A 81 2.59 -21.35 -0.89
CA VAL A 81 3.36 -20.72 -1.98
C VAL A 81 2.67 -19.45 -2.46
N SER A 82 1.34 -19.46 -2.62
CA SER A 82 0.56 -18.29 -3.02
C SER A 82 0.64 -17.16 -1.98
N LEU A 83 0.53 -17.50 -0.69
CA LEU A 83 0.66 -16.54 0.41
C LEU A 83 2.05 -15.88 0.44
N VAL A 84 3.11 -16.69 0.28
CA VAL A 84 4.49 -16.18 0.22
C VAL A 84 4.67 -15.27 -1.00
N PHE A 85 4.17 -15.69 -2.16
CA PHE A 85 4.25 -14.88 -3.38
C PHE A 85 3.48 -13.54 -3.23
N ALA A 86 2.29 -13.55 -2.63
CA ALA A 86 1.50 -12.35 -2.36
C ALA A 86 2.23 -11.36 -1.43
N ALA A 87 2.90 -11.87 -0.39
CA ALA A 87 3.71 -11.03 0.49
C ALA A 87 4.95 -10.46 -0.22
N VAL A 88 5.69 -11.30 -0.97
CA VAL A 88 6.92 -10.90 -1.67
C VAL A 88 6.63 -9.89 -2.78
N SER A 89 5.57 -10.10 -3.57
CA SER A 89 5.14 -9.16 -4.61
C SER A 89 4.87 -7.77 -4.04
N GLY A 90 4.11 -7.68 -2.94
CA GLY A 90 3.87 -6.40 -2.26
C GLY A 90 5.16 -5.72 -1.81
N ILE A 91 6.14 -6.47 -1.30
CA ILE A 91 7.46 -5.91 -0.93
C ILE A 91 8.20 -5.37 -2.15
N VAL A 92 8.25 -6.14 -3.25
CA VAL A 92 8.96 -5.76 -4.48
C VAL A 92 8.33 -4.53 -5.12
N GLU A 93 7.00 -4.43 -5.13
CA GLU A 93 6.30 -3.24 -5.59
C GLU A 93 6.64 -2.02 -4.73
N GLU A 94 6.61 -2.16 -3.41
CA GLU A 94 6.93 -1.05 -2.52
C GLU A 94 8.39 -0.59 -2.64
N MET A 95 9.33 -1.49 -2.91
CA MET A 95 10.72 -1.13 -3.24
C MET A 95 10.79 -0.21 -4.45
N PHE A 96 10.02 -0.48 -5.51
CA PHE A 96 10.00 0.34 -6.71
C PHE A 96 9.16 1.61 -6.53
N PHE A 97 7.87 1.48 -6.22
CA PHE A 97 6.94 2.59 -6.22
C PHE A 97 7.19 3.57 -5.07
N ARG A 98 7.50 3.07 -3.86
CA ARG A 98 7.62 3.90 -2.65
C ARG A 98 9.06 4.12 -2.25
N GLY A 99 9.93 3.14 -2.50
CA GLY A 99 11.35 3.26 -2.29
C GLY A 99 12.04 4.14 -3.32
N PHE A 100 11.67 4.04 -4.60
CA PHE A 100 12.33 4.81 -5.67
C PHE A 100 11.41 5.87 -6.31
N LEU A 101 10.27 5.46 -6.87
CA LEU A 101 9.46 6.33 -7.73
C LEU A 101 8.81 7.50 -6.96
N LEU A 102 8.44 7.30 -5.69
CA LEU A 102 7.84 8.33 -4.84
C LEU A 102 8.74 9.57 -4.70
N GLU A 103 10.04 9.40 -4.48
CA GLU A 103 10.98 10.52 -4.37
C GLU A 103 11.22 11.20 -5.73
N LYS A 104 11.15 10.43 -6.83
CA LYS A 104 11.40 10.95 -8.18
C LYS A 104 10.21 11.69 -8.80
N ALA A 105 9.00 11.17 -8.59
CA ALA A 105 7.79 11.63 -9.28
C ALA A 105 6.71 12.20 -8.32
N GLY A 106 6.89 12.04 -7.01
CA GLY A 106 5.94 12.50 -6.01
C GLY A 106 4.72 11.58 -5.83
N LEU A 107 3.92 11.91 -4.82
CA LEU A 107 2.85 11.05 -4.29
C LEU A 107 1.76 10.70 -5.32
N ALA A 108 1.30 11.68 -6.09
CA ALA A 108 0.20 11.49 -7.03
C ALA A 108 0.63 10.68 -8.26
N ILE A 109 1.79 10.99 -8.84
CA ILE A 109 2.27 10.31 -10.05
C ILE A 109 2.60 8.86 -9.75
N GLN A 110 3.29 8.55 -8.64
CA GLN A 110 3.56 7.15 -8.29
C GLN A 110 2.28 6.35 -8.07
N ALA A 111 1.24 6.94 -7.45
CA ALA A 111 -0.04 6.28 -7.22
C ALA A 111 -0.78 6.04 -8.54
N PHE A 112 -0.74 7.01 -9.45
CA PHE A 112 -1.32 6.92 -10.79
C PHE A 112 -0.66 5.79 -11.59
N VAL A 113 0.67 5.75 -11.62
CA VAL A 113 1.43 4.70 -12.32
C VAL A 113 1.17 3.34 -11.67
N PHE A 114 1.18 3.26 -10.33
CA PHE A 114 0.82 2.04 -9.59
C PHE A 114 -0.56 1.50 -9.99
N ALA A 115 -1.57 2.37 -10.08
CA ALA A 115 -2.91 1.97 -10.50
C ALA A 115 -2.94 1.49 -11.96
N LEU A 116 -2.18 2.14 -12.86
CA LEU A 116 -2.07 1.71 -14.25
C LEU A 116 -1.42 0.33 -14.40
N THR A 117 -0.43 -0.01 -13.55
CA THR A 117 0.26 -1.30 -13.69
C THR A 117 -0.60 -2.50 -13.29
N HIS A 118 -1.79 -2.27 -12.72
CA HIS A 118 -2.77 -3.29 -12.37
C HIS A 118 -3.83 -3.52 -13.46
N LEU A 119 -3.79 -2.76 -14.57
CA LEU A 119 -4.63 -3.03 -15.72
C LEU A 119 -4.17 -4.30 -16.42
N SER A 120 -5.10 -5.24 -16.63
CA SER A 120 -4.80 -6.44 -17.43
C SER A 120 -4.86 -6.10 -18.90
N LEU A 121 -3.76 -6.34 -19.62
CA LEU A 121 -3.67 -6.17 -21.07
C LEU A 121 -3.82 -7.50 -21.83
N SER A 122 -4.20 -8.59 -21.16
CA SER A 122 -4.33 -9.92 -21.76
C SER A 122 -5.40 -9.97 -22.86
N ASP A 123 -6.52 -9.28 -22.62
CA ASP A 123 -7.67 -9.23 -23.52
C ASP A 123 -8.57 -8.01 -23.17
N PRO A 124 -9.42 -7.55 -24.11
CA PRO A 124 -10.25 -6.37 -23.90
C PRO A 124 -11.25 -6.48 -22.74
N VAL A 125 -11.76 -7.69 -22.43
CA VAL A 125 -12.74 -7.88 -21.35
C VAL A 125 -12.04 -7.72 -20.00
N SER A 126 -10.90 -8.39 -19.81
CA SER A 126 -10.08 -8.24 -18.60
C SER A 126 -9.61 -6.79 -18.40
N LEU A 127 -9.29 -6.07 -19.48
CA LEU A 127 -8.95 -4.65 -19.40
C LEU A 127 -10.10 -3.82 -18.84
N VAL A 128 -11.31 -3.98 -19.35
CA VAL A 128 -12.48 -3.24 -18.85
C VAL A 128 -12.75 -3.57 -17.38
N LEU A 129 -12.71 -4.86 -17.02
CA LEU A 129 -12.95 -5.30 -15.64
C LEU A 129 -11.90 -4.78 -14.65
N THR A 130 -10.63 -4.81 -15.03
CA THR A 130 -9.55 -4.27 -14.18
C THR A 130 -9.53 -2.73 -14.16
N ALA A 131 -9.97 -2.06 -15.23
CA ALA A 131 -10.13 -0.62 -15.26
C ALA A 131 -11.21 -0.11 -14.28
N LEU A 132 -12.26 -0.91 -14.00
CA LEU A 132 -13.23 -0.59 -12.94
C LEU A 132 -12.59 -0.55 -11.54
N LEU A 133 -11.49 -1.29 -11.34
CA LEU A 133 -10.73 -1.32 -10.09
C LEU A 133 -9.61 -0.26 -10.06
N TRP A 134 -9.41 0.50 -11.13
CA TRP A 134 -8.37 1.53 -11.18
C TRP A 134 -8.48 2.56 -10.03
N PRO A 135 -9.66 3.10 -9.68
CA PRO A 135 -9.79 4.03 -8.55
C PRO A 135 -9.38 3.42 -7.20
N HIS A 136 -9.65 2.12 -7.02
CA HIS A 136 -9.25 1.38 -5.83
C HIS A 136 -7.72 1.30 -5.73
N TYR A 137 -7.05 0.86 -6.80
CA TYR A 137 -5.58 0.81 -6.82
C TYR A 137 -4.94 2.19 -6.68
N PHE A 138 -5.56 3.24 -7.23
CA PHE A 138 -5.09 4.61 -7.05
C PHE A 138 -5.17 5.05 -5.59
N ALA A 139 -6.30 4.80 -4.91
CA ALA A 139 -6.50 5.15 -3.51
C ALA A 139 -5.59 4.35 -2.55
N LEU A 140 -5.42 3.04 -2.78
CA LEU A 140 -4.38 2.25 -2.12
C LEU A 140 -3.00 2.83 -2.38
N GLY A 141 -2.75 3.23 -3.63
CA GLY A 141 -1.47 3.75 -4.04
C GLY A 141 -1.09 5.05 -3.33
N LEU A 142 -2.08 5.90 -3.07
CA LEU A 142 -1.96 7.10 -2.22
C LEU A 142 -1.74 6.71 -0.75
N THR A 143 -2.49 5.74 -0.24
CA THR A 143 -2.40 5.28 1.16
C THR A 143 -0.99 4.78 1.49
N PHE A 144 -0.46 3.86 0.67
CA PHE A 144 0.90 3.36 0.80
C PHE A 144 1.95 4.45 0.56
N GLY A 145 1.73 5.35 -0.40
CA GLY A 145 2.58 6.51 -0.61
C GLY A 145 2.65 7.45 0.61
N VAL A 146 1.53 7.69 1.31
CA VAL A 146 1.49 8.48 2.56
C VAL A 146 2.23 7.75 3.68
N ILE A 147 2.08 6.42 3.81
CA ILE A 147 2.84 5.63 4.80
C ILE A 147 4.34 5.79 4.54
N ALA A 148 4.77 5.66 3.29
CA ALA A 148 6.16 5.78 2.90
C ALA A 148 6.73 7.18 3.13
N ASP A 149 6.05 8.24 2.67
CA ASP A 149 6.50 9.62 2.92
C ASP A 149 6.56 9.91 4.42
N ARG A 150 5.52 9.57 5.18
CA ARG A 150 5.47 9.93 6.61
C ARG A 150 6.44 9.14 7.46
N ARG A 151 6.79 7.91 7.07
CA ARG A 151 7.68 7.00 7.79
C ARG A 151 8.72 6.38 6.85
N SER A 152 8.43 5.22 6.27
CA SER A 152 9.38 4.47 5.48
C SER A 152 8.67 3.62 4.45
N TRP A 153 9.31 3.42 3.30
CA TRP A 153 8.85 2.47 2.30
C TRP A 153 8.80 1.03 2.87
N ARG A 154 9.64 0.70 3.85
CA ARG A 154 9.62 -0.61 4.53
C ARG A 154 8.34 -0.83 5.33
N LEU A 155 7.85 0.21 6.01
CA LEU A 155 6.57 0.13 6.71
C LEU A 155 5.41 0.00 5.72
N SER A 156 5.51 0.70 4.58
CA SER A 156 4.57 0.57 3.47
C SER A 156 4.57 -0.86 2.91
N ALA A 157 5.75 -1.46 2.70
CA ALA A 157 5.95 -2.86 2.30
C ALA A 157 5.28 -3.85 3.25
N ALA A 158 5.42 -3.66 4.56
CA ALA A 158 4.75 -4.52 5.54
C ALA A 158 3.21 -4.41 5.45
N ALA A 159 2.69 -3.18 5.31
CA ALA A 159 1.25 -2.96 5.17
C ALA A 159 0.70 -3.53 3.86
N HIS A 160 1.41 -3.33 2.75
CA HIS A 160 1.04 -3.84 1.44
C HIS A 160 1.12 -5.37 1.38
N ALA A 161 2.18 -5.99 1.93
CA ALA A 161 2.26 -7.45 2.05
C ALA A 161 1.09 -8.03 2.86
N ALA A 162 0.73 -7.39 3.99
CA ALA A 162 -0.42 -7.81 4.78
C ALA A 162 -1.75 -7.68 4.00
N TYR A 163 -1.92 -6.58 3.27
CA TYR A 163 -3.06 -6.38 2.38
C TYR A 163 -3.14 -7.46 1.29
N ASN A 164 -2.04 -7.77 0.60
CA ASN A 164 -2.02 -8.80 -0.45
C ASN A 164 -2.31 -10.20 0.10
N VAL A 165 -1.78 -10.53 1.27
CA VAL A 165 -2.09 -11.78 1.97
C VAL A 165 -3.58 -11.86 2.31
N ALA A 166 -4.18 -10.78 2.78
CA ALA A 166 -5.62 -10.73 3.01
C ALA A 166 -6.40 -10.88 1.69
N ALA A 167 -6.02 -10.15 0.63
CA ALA A 167 -6.70 -10.19 -0.67
C ALA A 167 -6.63 -11.56 -1.36
N VAL A 168 -5.54 -12.32 -1.21
CA VAL A 168 -5.46 -13.69 -1.75
C VAL A 168 -6.21 -14.72 -0.89
N THR A 169 -6.47 -14.39 0.38
CA THR A 169 -7.25 -15.22 1.30
C THR A 169 -8.75 -14.95 1.16
N TYR A 170 -9.13 -13.72 0.85
CA TYR A 170 -10.52 -13.27 0.80
C TYR A 170 -10.86 -12.68 -0.57
N GLY A 171 -11.76 -13.35 -1.28
CA GLY A 171 -12.32 -12.87 -2.55
C GLY A 171 -13.45 -11.88 -2.34
N LEU A 172 -13.58 -10.92 -3.25
CA LEU A 172 -14.74 -10.05 -3.37
C LEU A 172 -15.39 -10.27 -4.74
N PRO A 173 -16.73 -10.37 -4.82
CA PRO A 173 -17.40 -10.47 -6.10
C PRO A 173 -17.27 -9.16 -6.88
N LEU A 174 -17.04 -9.25 -8.19
CA LEU A 174 -16.88 -8.08 -9.05
C LEU A 174 -18.25 -7.51 -9.45
N GLU A 175 -18.95 -6.97 -8.46
CA GLU A 175 -20.22 -6.27 -8.62
C GLU A 175 -20.03 -4.78 -8.36
N LEU A 176 -20.73 -3.90 -9.10
CA LEU A 176 -20.55 -2.44 -8.97
C LEU A 176 -20.74 -1.94 -7.52
N ARG A 177 -21.71 -2.50 -6.79
CA ARG A 177 -21.94 -2.16 -5.38
C ARG A 177 -20.76 -2.54 -4.48
N VAL A 178 -20.11 -3.67 -4.75
CA VAL A 178 -18.96 -4.14 -3.97
C VAL A 178 -17.72 -3.33 -4.32
N VAL A 179 -17.53 -2.97 -5.59
CA VAL A 179 -16.48 -2.04 -6.02
C VAL A 179 -16.66 -0.66 -5.35
N ALA A 180 -17.89 -0.15 -5.26
CA ALA A 180 -18.17 1.12 -4.57
C ALA A 180 -17.86 1.05 -3.06
N VAL A 181 -18.22 -0.05 -2.39
CA VAL A 181 -17.88 -0.28 -0.97
C VAL A 181 -16.37 -0.41 -0.78
N LEU A 182 -15.69 -1.11 -1.68
CA LEU A 182 -14.24 -1.25 -1.68
C LEU A 182 -13.56 0.12 -1.80
N LEU A 183 -13.98 0.95 -2.76
CA LEU A 183 -13.46 2.30 -2.92
C LEU A 183 -13.71 3.18 -1.67
N ALA A 184 -14.89 3.07 -1.06
CA ALA A 184 -15.17 3.77 0.19
C ALA A 184 -14.24 3.30 1.33
N ALA A 185 -13.95 2.00 1.41
CA ALA A 185 -12.99 1.44 2.35
C ALA A 185 -11.56 1.95 2.10
N ASP A 186 -11.13 2.11 0.85
CA ASP A 186 -9.81 2.71 0.54
C ASP A 186 -9.72 4.16 1.00
N MET A 187 -10.79 4.94 0.78
CA MET A 187 -10.85 6.34 1.24
C MET A 187 -10.80 6.43 2.77
N LEU A 188 -11.48 5.51 3.47
CA LEU A 188 -11.39 5.40 4.93
C LEU A 188 -9.98 5.03 5.38
N ASN A 189 -9.30 4.11 4.70
CA ASN A 189 -7.91 3.78 4.98
C ASN A 189 -6.98 4.97 4.83
N LEU A 190 -7.10 5.69 3.71
CA LEU A 190 -6.32 6.90 3.47
C LEU A 190 -6.54 7.94 4.59
N LEU A 191 -7.80 8.14 4.98
CA LEU A 191 -8.16 9.03 6.08
C LEU A 191 -7.55 8.58 7.41
N PHE A 192 -7.74 7.31 7.79
CA PHE A 192 -7.21 6.76 9.05
C PHE A 192 -5.70 6.85 9.13
N VAL A 193 -4.99 6.47 8.08
CA VAL A 193 -3.53 6.56 7.99
C VAL A 193 -3.08 8.03 8.12
N THR A 194 -3.75 8.94 7.42
CA THR A 194 -3.43 10.38 7.48
C THR A 194 -3.65 10.94 8.89
N LEU A 195 -4.79 10.63 9.51
CA LEU A 195 -5.12 11.05 10.88
C LEU A 195 -4.16 10.46 11.91
N TYR A 196 -3.80 9.18 11.76
CA TYR A 196 -2.84 8.51 12.64
C TYR A 196 -1.48 9.23 12.64
N PHE A 197 -0.94 9.55 11.46
CA PHE A 197 0.33 10.26 11.39
C PHE A 197 0.23 11.74 11.79
N HIS A 198 -0.90 12.39 11.55
CA HIS A 198 -1.14 13.77 11.97
C HIS A 198 -1.21 13.91 13.50
N THR A 199 -2.00 13.06 14.15
CA THR A 199 -2.14 13.02 15.61
C THR A 199 -0.83 12.61 16.28
N ALA A 200 -0.12 11.61 15.74
CA ALA A 200 1.17 11.19 16.26
C ALA A 200 2.25 12.30 16.21
N ARG A 201 2.19 13.19 15.21
CA ARG A 201 3.06 14.37 15.13
C ARG A 201 2.69 15.41 16.19
N ARG A 202 1.40 15.74 16.33
CA ARG A 202 0.92 16.71 17.35
C ARG A 202 1.30 16.30 18.77
N VAL A 203 1.08 15.02 19.13
CA VAL A 203 1.42 14.51 20.46
C VAL A 203 2.93 14.62 20.74
N MET A 204 3.79 14.37 19.74
CA MET A 204 5.22 14.56 19.91
C MET A 204 5.61 16.02 20.13
N TYR A 205 5.06 16.91 19.31
CA TYR A 205 5.36 18.33 19.39
C TYR A 205 4.98 18.91 20.76
N ASN A 206 3.77 18.58 21.25
CA ASN A 206 3.31 19.01 22.57
C ASN A 206 4.20 18.48 23.70
N LYS A 207 4.68 17.23 23.61
CA LYS A 207 5.62 16.67 24.58
C LYS A 207 6.97 17.40 24.58
N ILE A 208 7.49 17.78 23.41
CA ILE A 208 8.75 18.53 23.30
C ILE A 208 8.61 19.92 23.93
N ILE A 209 7.51 20.62 23.66
CA ILE A 209 7.23 21.93 24.29
C ILE A 209 7.14 21.79 25.80
N LEU A 210 6.40 20.79 26.31
CA LEU A 210 6.25 20.58 27.74
C LEU A 210 7.60 20.27 28.42
N LEU A 211 8.42 19.40 27.81
CA LEU A 211 9.77 19.12 28.29
C LEU A 211 10.68 20.36 28.28
N ARG A 212 10.60 21.18 27.23
CA ARG A 212 11.38 22.44 27.15
C ARG A 212 10.96 23.42 28.25
N ASN A 213 9.66 23.56 28.51
CA ASN A 213 9.15 24.43 29.57
C ASN A 213 9.58 23.93 30.96
N CYS A 214 9.54 22.61 31.20
CA CYS A 214 10.03 22.03 32.47
C CYS A 214 11.54 22.21 32.65
N LEU A 215 12.34 22.11 31.57
CA LEU A 215 13.78 22.36 31.63
C LEU A 215 14.10 23.83 31.89
N ASN A 216 13.40 24.76 31.25
CA ASN A 216 13.58 26.19 31.49
C ASN A 216 13.20 26.57 32.94
N PHE A 217 12.08 26.05 33.46
CA PHE A 217 11.68 26.29 34.85
C PHE A 217 12.75 25.83 35.87
N ARG A 218 13.42 24.70 35.58
CA ARG A 218 14.49 24.19 36.45
C ARG A 218 15.77 25.03 36.40
N LEU A 219 16.05 25.69 35.28
CA LEU A 219 17.21 26.57 35.13
C LEU A 219 16.98 27.95 35.76
N GLU A 220 15.73 28.45 35.75
CA GLU A 220 15.38 29.72 36.37
C GLU A 220 15.15 29.61 37.89
N GLY A 221 14.81 28.43 38.40
CA GLY A 221 14.61 28.17 39.84
C GLY A 221 15.86 27.71 40.60
N GLY A 222 17.04 27.75 40.01
CA GLY A 222 18.29 27.24 40.59
C GLY A 222 19.40 28.28 40.61
N CYS A 223 19.25 29.31 41.44
CA CYS A 223 20.30 30.14 42.09
C CYS A 223 19.65 31.43 42.60
N THR A 224 18.81 31.32 43.61
CA THR A 224 18.90 32.29 44.71
C THR A 224 19.51 31.51 45.83
N ASP A 225 20.84 31.45 45.82
CA ASP A 225 21.59 31.21 47.05
C ASP A 225 21.11 32.31 47.99
N GLU A 226 20.30 31.93 48.98
CA GLU A 226 20.06 32.74 50.16
C GLU A 226 21.45 33.01 50.74
N GLU A 227 21.99 34.20 50.47
CA GLU A 227 23.05 34.73 51.30
C GLU A 227 22.47 34.79 52.72
N ASP A 228 23.11 34.01 53.60
CA ASP A 228 22.94 34.00 55.05
C ASP A 228 22.97 35.43 55.62
N GLU A 229 21.82 36.11 55.65
CA GLU A 229 21.68 37.36 56.39
C GLU A 229 21.26 37.04 57.83
N LYS A 230 22.29 36.92 58.67
CA LYS A 230 22.20 36.93 60.12
C LYS A 230 21.29 38.05 60.63
N SER A 231 20.26 37.65 61.36
CA SER A 231 19.71 38.29 62.56
C SER A 231 19.35 39.78 62.48
N SER A 232 18.05 40.06 62.45
CA SER A 232 17.47 41.02 63.40
C SER A 232 15.97 40.76 63.59
N PRO A 233 15.47 40.68 64.84
CA PRO A 233 14.05 40.63 65.11
C PRO A 233 13.52 42.05 65.25
N ASP A 234 12.59 42.46 64.39
CA ASP A 234 11.43 43.22 64.87
C ASP A 234 10.38 43.54 63.81
N SER A 235 9.14 43.57 64.29
CA SER A 235 7.96 44.26 63.76
C SER A 235 7.23 43.70 62.53
N SER A 236 6.11 43.05 62.84
CA SER A 236 4.76 43.35 62.36
C SER A 236 4.60 44.05 61.00
N VAL A 237 3.80 43.45 60.11
CA VAL A 237 2.51 43.98 59.61
C VAL A 237 2.00 43.15 58.41
N ARG A 238 0.72 42.79 58.50
CA ARG A 238 -0.29 42.45 57.47
C ARG A 238 0.16 42.41 55.99
N SER A 239 -0.32 41.40 55.26
CA SER A 239 -1.49 41.58 54.36
C SER A 239 -1.85 40.26 53.67
N SER A 240 -3.05 39.79 53.97
CA SER A 240 -3.71 38.66 53.32
C SER A 240 -4.41 39.12 52.03
N SER A 241 -3.95 38.64 50.89
CA SER A 241 -4.68 38.74 49.62
C SER A 241 -4.73 37.37 48.95
N HIS A 242 -5.77 36.62 49.28
CA HIS A 242 -6.22 35.44 48.55
C HIS A 242 -6.71 35.86 47.16
N CYS A 243 -6.03 35.45 46.10
CA CYS A 243 -6.61 35.39 44.76
C CYS A 243 -7.34 34.05 44.59
N PHE A 244 -8.65 34.08 44.81
CA PHE A 244 -9.57 33.00 44.45
C PHE A 244 -9.75 33.01 42.93
N LEU A 245 -9.30 31.97 42.25
CA LEU A 245 -9.70 31.68 40.87
C LEU A 245 -10.96 30.81 40.95
N ASP A 246 -12.09 31.39 40.59
CA ASP A 246 -13.40 30.74 40.48
C ASP A 246 -13.48 29.93 39.16
N PRO A 247 -13.57 28.59 39.19
CA PRO A 247 -13.65 27.77 38.01
C PRO A 247 -15.10 27.29 37.80
N THR A 248 -16.07 28.20 37.74
CA THR A 248 -17.46 27.83 37.43
C THR A 248 -18.12 28.77 36.42
N SER A 249 -17.75 28.65 35.14
CA SER A 249 -18.58 29.18 34.06
C SER A 249 -18.65 28.18 32.90
N PRO A 250 -19.75 27.42 32.75
CA PRO A 250 -19.97 26.62 31.55
C PRO A 250 -20.46 27.54 30.42
N ALA A 251 -19.64 27.68 29.39
CA ALA A 251 -20.05 28.30 28.14
C ALA A 251 -21.08 27.39 27.43
N THR A 252 -22.34 27.81 27.47
CA THR A 252 -23.44 27.17 26.75
C THR A 252 -23.29 27.44 25.25
N VAL A 253 -22.88 26.42 24.49
CA VAL A 253 -22.87 26.46 23.02
C VAL A 253 -24.18 25.85 22.52
N PRO A 254 -25.02 26.57 21.76
CA PRO A 254 -26.22 25.98 21.17
C PRO A 254 -25.85 25.00 20.06
N ALA A 255 -26.46 23.81 20.10
CA ALA A 255 -26.31 22.78 19.08
C ALA A 255 -26.98 23.21 17.77
N PRO A 256 -26.34 23.01 16.60
CA PRO A 256 -27.00 23.22 15.31
C PRO A 256 -27.98 22.07 15.03
N THR A 257 -29.23 22.44 14.76
CA THR A 257 -30.26 21.58 14.20
C THR A 257 -29.95 21.27 12.73
N LEU A 258 -29.87 19.98 12.39
CA LEU A 258 -29.84 19.52 11.00
C LEU A 258 -31.27 19.23 10.52
N PRO A 259 -31.64 19.62 9.29
CA PRO A 259 -32.93 19.26 8.72
C PRO A 259 -32.93 17.81 8.25
N GLU A 260 -33.99 17.07 8.61
CA GLU A 260 -34.32 15.76 8.06
C GLU A 260 -34.58 15.87 6.55
N ALA A 261 -33.69 15.29 5.75
CA ALA A 261 -33.96 15.02 4.35
C ALA A 261 -34.32 13.53 4.20
N GLY A 262 -35.62 13.26 4.11
CA GLY A 262 -36.17 11.94 3.83
C GLY A 262 -35.70 11.41 2.47
N PHE A 263 -35.02 10.26 2.47
CA PHE A 263 -34.71 9.54 1.25
C PHE A 263 -35.64 8.34 1.11
N ARG A 264 -36.54 8.43 0.13
CA ARG A 264 -37.45 7.35 -0.27
C ARG A 264 -36.66 6.19 -0.88
N ARG A 265 -37.03 4.99 -0.45
CA ARG A 265 -36.56 3.69 -0.90
C ARG A 265 -37.06 3.41 -2.33
N ALA A 266 -36.16 3.24 -3.29
CA ALA A 266 -36.48 2.67 -4.59
C ALA A 266 -35.77 1.31 -4.72
N THR A 267 -36.53 0.25 -4.49
CA THR A 267 -36.11 -1.13 -4.74
C THR A 267 -36.18 -1.39 -6.24
N SER A 268 -35.04 -1.70 -6.87
CA SER A 268 -35.03 -2.35 -8.18
C SER A 268 -34.38 -3.72 -8.05
N HIS A 269 -35.14 -4.75 -8.42
CA HIS A 269 -34.69 -6.12 -8.55
C HIS A 269 -33.72 -6.21 -9.74
N ALA A 270 -32.46 -6.52 -9.46
CA ALA A 270 -31.50 -6.92 -10.48
C ALA A 270 -31.33 -8.44 -10.43
N HIS A 271 -31.70 -9.09 -11.53
CA HIS A 271 -31.51 -10.51 -11.78
C HIS A 271 -30.02 -10.89 -11.69
N THR A 272 -29.69 -11.77 -10.75
CA THR A 272 -28.42 -12.47 -10.69
C THR A 272 -28.39 -13.53 -11.80
N VAL A 273 -27.58 -13.29 -12.84
CA VAL A 273 -27.21 -14.31 -13.83
C VAL A 273 -25.95 -15.00 -13.32
N PRO A 274 -26.00 -16.28 -12.90
CA PRO A 274 -24.79 -17.01 -12.56
C PRO A 274 -24.06 -17.41 -13.86
N LEU A 275 -22.94 -16.74 -14.14
CA LEU A 275 -21.99 -17.16 -15.17
C LEU A 275 -21.26 -18.43 -14.68
N ARG A 276 -21.88 -19.58 -14.93
CA ARG A 276 -21.28 -20.90 -14.70
C ARG A 276 -20.39 -21.24 -15.89
N LEU A 277 -19.08 -21.02 -15.76
CA LEU A 277 -18.10 -21.49 -16.73
C LEU A 277 -17.97 -23.02 -16.60
N GLN A 278 -18.81 -23.74 -17.37
CA GLN A 278 -18.71 -25.19 -17.55
C GLN A 278 -17.49 -25.51 -18.42
N VAL A 279 -16.44 -26.05 -17.82
CA VAL A 279 -15.37 -26.73 -18.54
C VAL A 279 -15.96 -27.99 -19.16
N ARG A 280 -16.20 -27.93 -20.47
CA ARG A 280 -16.75 -29.01 -21.29
C ARG A 280 -15.66 -30.04 -21.57
N GLY A 281 -15.40 -30.94 -20.62
CA GLY A 281 -14.62 -32.16 -20.84
C GLY A 281 -15.49 -33.24 -21.47
N ARG A 282 -15.42 -33.42 -22.80
CA ARG A 282 -16.13 -34.47 -23.52
C ARG A 282 -15.14 -35.56 -23.95
N GLY A 283 -15.45 -36.80 -23.56
CA GLY A 283 -14.96 -38.04 -24.17
C GLY A 283 -13.92 -38.78 -23.33
N ARG A 284 -13.92 -40.10 -23.21
CA ARG A 284 -14.84 -41.16 -23.66
C ARG A 284 -14.38 -42.40 -22.89
N ALA A 285 -15.30 -43.15 -22.31
CA ALA A 285 -14.99 -44.44 -21.71
C ALA A 285 -14.65 -45.46 -22.82
N THR A 286 -13.49 -46.11 -22.69
CA THR A 286 -13.24 -47.44 -23.28
C THR A 286 -12.46 -48.28 -22.27
N SER A 287 -13.03 -49.46 -22.02
CA SER A 287 -12.61 -50.57 -21.17
C SER A 287 -11.25 -51.19 -21.57
N LEU A 288 -10.46 -51.56 -20.54
CA LEU A 288 -9.55 -52.74 -20.34
C LEU A 288 -8.78 -53.37 -21.54
N PRO A 289 -7.58 -54.00 -21.36
CA PRO A 289 -7.18 -54.80 -20.19
C PRO A 289 -5.70 -54.70 -19.70
N ARG A 290 -5.46 -55.48 -18.64
CA ARG A 290 -4.21 -55.75 -17.89
C ARG A 290 -3.06 -56.34 -18.73
N SER A 291 -1.84 -56.23 -18.14
CA SER A 291 -0.60 -57.06 -18.21
C SER A 291 0.68 -56.33 -18.66
N PRO A 292 1.89 -56.76 -18.22
CA PRO A 292 2.96 -55.89 -17.75
C PRO A 292 4.27 -56.02 -18.55
N ASN A 293 5.31 -55.30 -18.08
CA ASN A 293 6.75 -55.42 -18.43
C ASN A 293 7.23 -54.75 -19.72
N LYS A 294 7.98 -53.64 -19.59
CA LYS A 294 9.46 -53.54 -19.82
C LYS A 294 9.93 -52.08 -20.01
N ARG A 295 10.88 -51.69 -19.16
CA ARG A 295 12.16 -50.98 -19.43
C ARG A 295 12.23 -49.81 -20.46
N LEU A 296 12.72 -48.68 -19.91
CA LEU A 296 13.86 -47.85 -20.35
C LEU A 296 13.76 -46.94 -21.60
N SER A 297 14.51 -45.83 -21.46
CA SER A 297 14.95 -44.81 -22.44
C SER A 297 13.93 -43.71 -22.76
N ALA A 298 14.07 -42.52 -22.18
CA ALA A 298 14.99 -41.42 -22.53
C ALA A 298 14.46 -40.57 -23.70
N TYR A 299 14.07 -39.31 -23.43
CA TYR A 299 14.02 -38.28 -24.47
C TYR A 299 14.34 -36.88 -23.90
N ARG A 300 15.40 -36.30 -24.46
CA ARG A 300 15.88 -34.92 -24.34
C ARG A 300 16.07 -34.41 -25.77
N ARG A 301 15.50 -33.23 -26.07
CA ARG A 301 15.69 -32.26 -27.18
C ARG A 301 14.38 -31.94 -27.92
N VAL A 302 13.89 -30.70 -27.80
CA VAL A 302 14.27 -29.44 -28.51
C VAL A 302 13.73 -29.46 -29.95
N TYR A 303 12.72 -28.64 -30.20
CA TYR A 303 12.14 -28.37 -31.52
C TYR A 303 12.83 -27.17 -32.16
N GLU A 304 13.34 -27.36 -33.37
CA GLU A 304 13.73 -26.31 -34.32
C GLU A 304 12.53 -25.86 -35.17
N ALA A 305 12.56 -24.58 -35.54
CA ALA A 305 11.63 -23.87 -36.41
C ALA A 305 11.95 -24.09 -37.90
N PRO A 306 11.01 -23.84 -38.83
CA PRO A 306 11.30 -23.86 -40.26
C PRO A 306 11.85 -22.51 -40.74
N SER A 307 12.90 -22.58 -41.55
CA SER A 307 13.56 -21.48 -42.25
C SER A 307 12.91 -21.20 -43.61
N GLY A 308 12.59 -19.93 -43.87
CA GLY A 308 12.28 -19.38 -45.18
C GLY A 308 13.34 -18.35 -45.56
N SER A 309 14.03 -18.62 -46.67
CA SER A 309 15.13 -17.85 -47.25
C SER A 309 14.65 -16.64 -48.06
N ILE A 310 15.36 -15.51 -48.00
CA ILE A 310 15.70 -14.60 -49.12
C ILE A 310 17.04 -13.92 -48.73
N ASN A 311 18.10 -14.17 -49.50
CA ASN A 311 19.37 -13.44 -49.41
C ASN A 311 19.52 -12.53 -50.62
N ALA A 312 19.83 -11.26 -50.35
CA ALA A 312 20.16 -10.24 -51.33
C ALA A 312 21.65 -10.31 -51.74
N CYS A 313 21.89 -9.99 -53.00
CA CYS A 313 23.20 -9.79 -53.61
C CYS A 313 24.07 -8.76 -52.85
N ARG A 314 25.36 -9.07 -52.67
CA ARG A 314 26.42 -8.05 -52.83
C ARG A 314 27.79 -8.66 -53.10
N SER A 315 28.29 -8.37 -54.29
CA SER A 315 29.70 -8.44 -54.68
C SER A 315 30.54 -7.43 -53.89
N ARG A 316 31.75 -7.80 -53.49
CA ARG A 316 32.96 -6.96 -53.65
C ARG A 316 34.22 -7.78 -53.39
N ASN A 317 35.07 -7.80 -54.40
CA ASN A 317 36.47 -8.21 -54.35
C ASN A 317 37.29 -7.11 -53.63
N PRO A 318 38.41 -7.46 -52.99
CA PRO A 318 39.66 -6.88 -53.47
C PRO A 318 40.85 -7.86 -53.51
N ARG A 319 41.65 -7.65 -54.57
CA ARG A 319 42.95 -8.25 -54.96
C ARG A 319 42.88 -9.60 -55.65
#